data_AF-A0A968TWT0-F1
#
_entry.id   AF-A0A968TWT0-F1
#
_cell.length_a   1.000
_cell.length_b   1.000
_cell.length_c   1.000
_cell.angle_alpha   90.00
_cell.angle_beta   90.00
_cell.angle_gamma   90.00
#
_symmetry.space_group_name_H-M   'P 1'
#
loop_
_entity.id
_entity.type
_entity.pdbx_description
1 polymer ?
#
loop_
_entity_poly.entity_id
_entity_poly.type
_entity_poly.pdbx_seq_one_letter_code
_entity_poly.pdbx_strand_id
1 'polypeptide(L)'
;MPPSTVQVVEAAGASGGKAVTSGKEWEPIFALPLPAEGQRFEIHFRHLGGPIQLKSVIDGKQKEHNWIWDQPEQWKWSSFGTYTREQLGTSIVLIRGGKTTIEPVLDCVVLTQKENIPTGTAPLNVPDPIVEKTHRHAQLRLGQVSPSSIRAPEG
;
A
#
# COMPACT_ATOMS: atom_id res chain seq x y z
N MET A 1 9.50 20.67 -4.15
CA MET A 1 8.83 19.91 -5.23
C MET A 1 7.34 20.01 -5.00
N PRO A 2 6.51 20.23 -6.04
CA PRO A 2 5.06 20.12 -5.88
C PRO A 2 4.70 18.72 -5.39
N PRO A 3 3.62 18.55 -4.61
CA PRO A 3 3.18 17.23 -4.17
C PRO A 3 2.86 16.37 -5.39
N SER A 4 3.39 15.14 -5.42
CA SER A 4 3.02 14.17 -6.46
C SER A 4 1.51 13.96 -6.42
N THR A 5 0.85 14.06 -7.56
CA THR A 5 -0.60 13.91 -7.64
C THR A 5 -0.89 12.43 -7.85
N VAL A 6 -0.88 11.66 -6.77
CA VAL A 6 -1.38 10.29 -6.78
C VAL A 6 -2.88 10.36 -7.06
N GLN A 7 -3.35 9.57 -8.03
CA GLN A 7 -4.74 9.54 -8.48
C GLN A 7 -5.29 8.13 -8.33
N VAL A 8 -6.52 8.02 -7.83
CA VAL A 8 -7.28 6.77 -7.85
C VAL A 8 -8.04 6.72 -9.18
N VAL A 9 -7.94 5.60 -9.89
CA VAL A 9 -8.58 5.37 -11.18
C VAL A 9 -9.41 4.10 -11.16
N GLU A 10 -10.50 4.10 -11.94
CA GLU A 10 -11.28 2.88 -12.19
C GLU A 10 -10.45 1.93 -13.06
N ALA A 11 -10.37 0.67 -12.63
CA ALA A 11 -9.46 -0.32 -13.18
C ALA A 11 -10.08 -1.71 -13.09
N ALA A 12 -10.63 -2.19 -14.21
CA ALA A 12 -11.26 -3.50 -14.28
C ALA A 12 -10.27 -4.62 -13.92
N GLY A 13 -10.69 -5.52 -13.03
CA GLY A 13 -9.85 -6.62 -12.53
C GLY A 13 -8.86 -6.24 -11.42
N ALA A 14 -8.76 -4.95 -11.09
CA ALA A 14 -8.13 -4.50 -9.84
C ALA A 14 -9.02 -4.83 -8.64
N SER A 15 -8.42 -4.81 -7.45
CA SER A 15 -9.09 -5.15 -6.22
C SER A 15 -10.06 -4.04 -5.84
N GLY A 16 -11.35 -4.37 -5.72
CA GLY A 16 -12.40 -3.35 -5.56
C GLY A 16 -12.65 -2.49 -6.81
N GLY A 17 -12.15 -2.91 -7.98
CA GLY A 17 -12.32 -2.19 -9.24
C GLY A 17 -11.51 -0.90 -9.37
N LYS A 18 -10.55 -0.66 -8.47
CA LYS A 18 -9.77 0.59 -8.43
C LYS A 18 -8.28 0.32 -8.33
N ALA A 19 -7.49 1.23 -8.88
CA ALA A 19 -6.03 1.24 -8.80
C ALA A 19 -5.52 2.66 -8.58
N VAL A 20 -4.22 2.82 -8.33
CA VAL A 20 -3.56 4.13 -8.19
C VAL A 20 -2.50 4.35 -9.27
N THR A 21 -2.36 5.59 -9.72
CA THR A 21 -1.28 6.04 -10.62
C THR A 21 -0.71 7.38 -10.13
N SER A 22 0.43 7.80 -10.67
CA SER A 22 0.96 9.16 -10.55
C SER A 22 0.82 9.84 -11.90
N GLY A 23 0.44 11.12 -11.91
CA GLY A 23 0.24 11.88 -13.14
C GLY A 23 1.51 12.08 -14.00
N LYS A 24 2.71 11.74 -13.50
CA LYS A 24 3.98 11.88 -14.22
C LYS A 24 4.93 10.72 -13.95
N GLU A 25 5.84 10.51 -14.92
CA GLU A 25 7.00 9.63 -14.79
C GLU A 25 7.90 10.08 -13.64
N TRP A 26 8.57 9.11 -13.00
CA TRP A 26 9.54 9.33 -11.91
C TRP A 26 8.94 9.95 -10.64
N GLU A 27 7.61 9.99 -10.53
CA GLU A 27 6.90 10.42 -9.33
C GLU A 27 6.50 9.24 -8.44
N PRO A 28 6.41 9.46 -7.11
CA PRO A 28 5.82 8.50 -6.19
C PRO A 28 4.37 8.17 -6.56
N ILE A 29 4.08 6.88 -6.64
CA ILE A 29 2.71 6.34 -6.79
C ILE A 29 2.16 5.81 -5.47
N PHE A 30 3.05 5.43 -4.55
CA PHE A 30 2.69 4.83 -3.29
C PHE A 30 3.80 5.02 -2.26
N ALA A 31 3.42 5.23 -1.00
CA ALA A 31 4.35 5.27 0.12
C ALA A 31 3.73 4.53 1.31
N LEU A 32 4.55 3.75 2.03
CA LEU A 32 4.11 2.96 3.16
C LEU A 32 5.12 3.03 4.30
N PRO A 33 4.73 3.50 5.49
CA PRO A 33 5.57 3.36 6.68
C PRO A 33 5.73 1.89 7.04
N LEU A 34 6.95 1.48 7.40
CA LEU A 34 7.18 0.11 7.84
C LEU A 34 6.57 -0.12 9.23
N PRO A 35 5.92 -1.26 9.49
CA PRO A 35 5.46 -1.64 10.83
C PRO A 35 6.59 -1.55 11.84
N ALA A 36 6.36 -1.14 13.09
CA ALA A 36 7.42 -0.95 14.09
C ALA A 36 8.21 -2.25 14.41
N GLU A 37 7.58 -3.40 14.23
CA GLU A 37 8.16 -4.73 14.46
C GLU A 37 8.55 -5.40 13.13
N GLY A 38 9.41 -6.42 13.22
CA GLY A 38 9.90 -7.19 12.07
C GLY A 38 11.34 -6.85 11.69
N GLN A 39 12.14 -7.90 11.43
CA GLN A 39 13.55 -7.78 11.01
C GLN A 39 13.72 -7.88 9.50
N ARG A 40 12.83 -8.60 8.82
CA ARG A 40 12.85 -8.85 7.38
C ARG A 40 11.47 -8.68 6.80
N PHE A 41 11.43 -8.13 5.60
CA PHE A 41 10.21 -7.84 4.87
C PHE A 41 10.36 -8.31 3.43
N GLU A 42 9.36 -9.04 2.95
CA GLU A 42 9.19 -9.31 1.52
C GLU A 42 8.15 -8.34 0.96
N ILE A 43 8.44 -7.76 -0.19
CA ILE A 43 7.61 -6.72 -0.81
C ILE A 43 7.05 -7.26 -2.11
N HIS A 44 5.75 -7.54 -2.11
CA HIS A 44 4.98 -7.93 -3.28
C HIS A 44 4.06 -6.79 -3.70
N PHE A 45 3.78 -6.71 -4.99
CA PHE A 45 2.82 -5.75 -5.51
C PHE A 45 2.15 -6.28 -6.76
N ARG A 46 0.91 -5.85 -6.99
CA ARG A 46 0.14 -6.18 -8.19
C ARG A 46 0.01 -4.93 -9.05
N HIS A 47 0.46 -5.01 -10.28
CA HIS A 47 0.45 -3.86 -11.20
C HIS A 47 0.03 -4.26 -12.60
N LEU A 48 -0.27 -3.24 -13.40
CA LEU A 48 -0.53 -3.31 -14.83
C LEU A 48 0.21 -2.15 -15.50
N GLY A 49 0.84 -2.45 -16.63
CA GLY A 49 1.74 -1.52 -17.30
C GLY A 49 3.02 -1.22 -16.51
N GLY A 50 3.88 -0.44 -17.15
CA GLY A 50 5.05 0.28 -16.64
C GLY A 50 6.05 -0.29 -15.62
N PRO A 51 7.33 0.11 -15.75
CA PRO A 51 8.33 -0.18 -14.72
C PRO A 51 7.96 0.45 -13.37
N ILE A 52 8.34 -0.22 -12.28
CA ILE A 52 8.18 0.28 -10.91
C ILE A 52 9.51 0.20 -10.18
N GLN A 53 9.91 1.29 -9.51
CA GLN A 53 11.09 1.33 -8.64
C GLN A 53 10.69 1.21 -7.19
N LEU A 54 11.51 0.50 -6.41
CA LEU A 54 11.50 0.57 -4.96
C LEU A 54 12.55 1.57 -4.46
N LYS A 55 12.11 2.52 -3.64
CA LYS A 55 12.95 3.36 -2.79
C LYS A 55 12.59 3.15 -1.33
N SER A 56 13.54 3.46 -0.46
CA SER A 56 13.39 3.47 1.00
C SER A 56 13.69 4.85 1.56
N VAL A 57 13.21 5.15 2.77
CA VAL A 57 13.53 6.38 3.51
C VAL A 57 14.34 6.01 4.74
N ILE A 58 15.64 6.29 4.71
CA ILE A 58 16.60 6.03 5.77
C ILE A 58 17.11 7.38 6.27
N ASP A 59 16.92 7.68 7.55
CA ASP A 59 17.33 8.95 8.17
C ASP A 59 16.81 10.19 7.40
N GLY A 60 15.55 10.11 6.94
CA GLY A 60 14.90 11.17 6.16
C GLY A 60 15.37 11.31 4.71
N LYS A 61 16.28 10.44 4.23
CA LYS A 61 16.78 10.45 2.85
C LYS A 61 16.27 9.27 2.05
N GLN A 62 15.96 9.51 0.78
CA GLN A 62 15.57 8.43 -0.13
C GLN A 62 16.80 7.64 -0.61
N LYS A 63 16.75 6.32 -0.53
CA LYS A 63 17.73 5.39 -1.08
C LYS A 63 17.07 4.45 -2.07
N GLU A 64 17.66 4.33 -3.26
CA GLU A 64 17.18 3.45 -4.31
C GLU A 64 17.58 1.99 -4.05
N HIS A 65 16.71 1.06 -4.43
CA HIS A 65 16.94 -0.37 -4.27
C HIS A 65 16.94 -1.11 -5.60
N ASN A 66 15.77 -1.37 -6.17
CA ASN A 66 15.62 -2.20 -7.35
C ASN A 66 14.51 -1.68 -8.26
N TRP A 67 14.58 -2.06 -9.53
CA TRP A 67 13.58 -1.81 -10.55
C TRP A 67 12.95 -3.13 -11.00
N ILE A 68 11.63 -3.14 -11.13
CA ILE A 68 10.93 -4.12 -11.96
C ILE A 68 10.65 -3.43 -13.29
N TRP A 69 11.31 -3.89 -14.35
CA TRP A 69 11.25 -3.27 -15.69
C TRP A 69 10.09 -3.78 -16.55
N ASP A 70 9.36 -4.77 -16.06
CA ASP A 70 8.22 -5.37 -16.77
C ASP A 70 7.11 -4.35 -17.02
N GLN A 71 6.43 -4.51 -18.17
CA GLN A 71 5.27 -3.70 -18.55
C GLN A 71 4.09 -4.62 -18.87
N PRO A 72 3.49 -5.26 -17.86
CA PRO A 72 2.53 -6.32 -18.09
C PRO A 72 1.23 -5.76 -18.68
N GLU A 73 0.73 -6.38 -19.74
CA GLU A 73 -0.55 -6.01 -20.38
C GLU A 73 -1.77 -6.52 -19.62
N GLN A 74 -1.55 -7.39 -18.64
CA GLN A 74 -2.55 -7.94 -17.73
C GLN A 74 -2.07 -7.78 -16.29
N TRP A 75 -2.98 -7.83 -15.31
CA TRP A 75 -2.60 -7.75 -13.90
C TRP A 75 -1.59 -8.81 -13.52
N LYS A 76 -0.42 -8.37 -13.05
CA LYS A 76 0.68 -9.24 -12.67
C LYS A 76 1.12 -8.97 -11.25
N TRP A 77 1.35 -10.05 -10.50
CA TRP A 77 2.09 -10.00 -9.25
C TRP A 77 3.59 -9.96 -9.53
N SER A 78 4.26 -9.01 -8.91
CA SER A 78 5.70 -8.78 -8.97
C SER A 78 6.24 -8.66 -7.55
N SER A 79 7.53 -8.97 -7.38
CA SER A 79 8.21 -8.91 -6.09
C SER A 79 9.56 -8.22 -6.25
N PHE A 80 9.90 -7.36 -5.29
CA PHE A 80 11.26 -6.83 -5.16
C PHE A 80 12.19 -7.77 -4.39
N GLY A 81 11.65 -8.84 -3.81
CA GLY A 81 12.35 -9.77 -2.93
C GLY A 81 12.32 -9.35 -1.47
N THR A 82 13.26 -9.89 -0.70
CA THR A 82 13.35 -9.75 0.75
C THR A 82 14.41 -8.73 1.15
N TYR A 83 14.05 -7.82 2.03
CA TYR A 83 14.93 -6.79 2.59
C TYR A 83 14.91 -6.82 4.11
N THR A 84 16.02 -6.45 4.75
CA THR A 84 16.05 -6.22 6.20
C THR A 84 15.50 -4.85 6.55
N ARG A 85 15.14 -4.66 7.82
CA ARG A 85 14.69 -3.35 8.30
C ARG A 85 15.75 -2.27 8.09
N GLU A 86 17.02 -2.59 8.34
CA GLU A 86 18.13 -1.66 8.18
C GLU A 86 18.29 -1.20 6.73
N GLN A 87 17.95 -2.07 5.76
CA GLN A 87 17.96 -1.71 4.34
C GLN A 87 16.80 -0.81 3.94
N LEU A 88 15.63 -0.93 4.59
CA LEU A 88 14.43 -0.17 4.24
C LEU A 88 14.18 1.08 5.10
N GLY A 89 14.83 1.21 6.25
CA GLY A 89 14.69 2.36 7.13
C GLY A 89 13.28 2.49 7.74
N THR A 90 12.63 3.63 7.50
CA THR A 90 11.36 4.01 8.14
C THR A 90 10.14 3.79 7.24
N SER A 91 10.29 3.93 5.94
CA SER A 91 9.21 3.77 4.97
C SER A 91 9.74 3.33 3.62
N ILE A 92 8.89 2.69 2.83
CA ILE A 92 9.13 2.43 1.41
C ILE A 92 8.34 3.39 0.54
N VAL A 93 8.83 3.64 -0.67
CA VAL A 93 8.19 4.45 -1.69
C VAL A 93 8.30 3.70 -3.01
N LEU A 94 7.18 3.53 -3.71
CA LEU A 94 7.16 3.03 -5.07
C LEU A 94 7.08 4.20 -6.05
N ILE A 95 7.93 4.17 -7.07
CA ILE A 95 8.03 5.21 -8.10
C ILE A 95 7.60 4.64 -9.44
N ARG A 96 6.78 5.38 -10.18
CA ARG A 96 6.45 5.06 -11.57
C ARG A 96 7.68 5.27 -12.46
N GLY A 97 7.97 4.31 -13.32
CA GLY A 97 9.01 4.42 -14.34
C GLY A 97 8.69 5.39 -15.47
N GLY A 98 9.54 5.38 -16.50
CA GLY A 98 9.45 6.25 -17.67
C GLY A 98 8.26 5.94 -18.59
N LYS A 99 8.38 6.34 -19.86
CA LYS A 99 7.35 6.15 -20.91
C LYS A 99 6.92 4.70 -21.07
N THR A 100 5.61 4.49 -21.20
CA THR A 100 4.99 3.16 -21.33
C THR A 100 3.89 3.16 -22.38
N THR A 101 3.60 1.99 -22.93
CA THR A 101 2.51 1.80 -23.90
C THR A 101 1.15 1.78 -23.21
N ILE A 102 1.10 1.26 -21.98
CA ILE A 102 -0.09 1.18 -21.14
C ILE A 102 0.15 2.06 -19.91
N GLU A 103 -0.87 2.82 -19.52
CA GLU A 103 -0.78 3.68 -18.34
C GLU A 103 -0.48 2.84 -17.10
N PRO A 104 0.65 3.08 -16.41
CA PRO A 104 1.05 2.27 -15.27
C PRO A 104 0.12 2.52 -14.10
N VAL A 105 -0.45 1.44 -13.57
CA VAL A 105 -1.34 1.49 -12.42
C VAL A 105 -0.93 0.41 -11.42
N LEU A 106 -1.06 0.75 -10.15
CA LEU A 106 -0.79 -0.11 -9.02
C LEU A 106 -2.12 -0.48 -8.38
N ASP A 107 -2.42 -1.78 -8.36
CA ASP A 107 -3.56 -2.31 -7.60
C ASP A 107 -3.16 -2.29 -6.12
N CYS A 108 -2.37 -3.25 -5.66
CA CYS A 108 -2.05 -3.37 -4.24
C CYS A 108 -0.56 -3.62 -3.97
N VAL A 109 -0.15 -3.33 -2.73
CA VAL A 109 1.17 -3.64 -2.18
C VAL A 109 0.98 -4.48 -0.94
N VAL A 110 1.70 -5.58 -0.85
CA VAL A 110 1.68 -6.48 0.29
C VAL A 110 3.09 -6.55 0.87
N LEU A 111 3.17 -6.24 2.16
CA LEU A 111 4.39 -6.37 2.95
C LEU A 111 4.23 -7.57 3.88
N THR A 112 5.08 -8.58 3.75
CA THR A 112 5.06 -9.78 4.60
C THR A 112 6.37 -9.92 5.38
N GLN A 113 6.32 -10.57 6.55
CA GLN A 113 7.53 -10.90 7.34
C GLN A 113 7.98 -12.36 7.17
N LYS A 114 7.27 -13.13 6.33
CA LYS A 114 7.54 -14.51 5.97
C LYS A 114 7.42 -14.64 4.46
N GLU A 115 8.18 -15.56 3.87
CA GLU A 115 8.02 -15.95 2.47
C GLU A 115 6.60 -16.46 2.26
N ASN A 116 5.74 -15.61 1.71
CA ASN A 116 4.38 -15.95 1.38
C ASN A 116 3.95 -15.07 0.23
N ILE A 117 4.02 -15.63 -0.98
CA ILE A 117 3.59 -14.96 -2.20
C ILE A 117 2.07 -14.88 -2.15
N PRO A 118 1.47 -13.68 -2.22
CA PRO A 118 0.02 -13.56 -2.31
C PRO A 118 -0.49 -14.29 -3.55
N THR A 119 -1.41 -15.23 -3.37
CA THR A 119 -2.15 -15.86 -4.47
C THR A 119 -3.54 -15.25 -4.53
N GLY A 120 -3.89 -14.61 -5.66
CA GLY A 120 -5.20 -13.99 -5.88
C GLY A 120 -5.22 -12.45 -5.87
N THR A 121 -6.41 -11.87 -5.82
CA THR A 121 -6.62 -10.41 -5.72
C THR A 121 -6.63 -10.01 -4.23
N ALA A 122 -5.57 -9.37 -3.74
CA ALA A 122 -5.52 -8.94 -2.33
C ALA A 122 -6.42 -7.70 -2.15
N PRO A 123 -7.25 -7.61 -1.10
CA PRO A 123 -8.10 -6.44 -0.89
C PRO A 123 -7.25 -5.18 -0.74
N LEU A 124 -7.66 -4.14 -1.45
CA LEU A 124 -7.05 -2.82 -1.46
C LEU A 124 -7.23 -2.17 -0.06
N ASN A 125 -6.27 -2.33 0.85
CA ASN A 125 -6.13 -1.38 1.96
C ASN A 125 -5.39 -0.17 1.40
N VAL A 126 -6.09 0.70 0.68
CA VAL A 126 -5.59 2.06 0.45
C VAL A 126 -5.52 2.67 1.85
N PRO A 127 -4.34 3.00 2.41
CA PRO A 127 -4.34 3.90 3.54
C PRO A 127 -5.02 5.18 3.06
N ASP A 128 -6.09 5.59 3.73
CA ASP A 128 -6.61 6.95 3.59
C ASP A 128 -5.40 7.91 3.54
N PRO A 129 -5.35 8.88 2.62
CA PRO A 129 -4.23 9.81 2.52
C PRO A 129 -4.02 10.44 3.90
N ILE A 130 -2.96 10.01 4.60
CA ILE A 130 -2.60 10.28 5.99
C ILE A 130 -3.58 11.25 6.68
N VAL A 131 -4.71 10.70 7.15
CA VAL A 131 -5.41 11.25 8.30
C VAL A 131 -5.11 10.27 9.42
N GLU A 132 -4.27 10.71 10.34
CA GLU A 132 -3.82 9.98 11.51
C GLU A 132 -5.01 9.28 12.22
N LYS A 133 -5.18 7.98 11.96
CA LYS A 133 -6.05 7.13 12.78
C LYS A 133 -5.27 5.90 13.20
N THR A 134 -4.64 6.03 14.36
CA THR A 134 -4.18 4.93 15.19
C THR A 134 -5.36 3.98 15.44
N HIS A 135 -5.44 2.87 14.70
CA HIS A 135 -6.32 1.76 15.09
C HIS A 135 -5.51 0.50 15.35
N ARG A 136 -5.22 0.33 16.64
CA ARG A 136 -5.02 -0.98 17.27
C ARG A 136 -6.24 -1.84 16.94
N HIS A 137 -6.05 -2.95 16.24
CA HIS A 137 -7.05 -4.01 16.18
C HIS A 137 -7.06 -4.76 17.52
N ALA A 138 -7.77 -4.20 18.50
CA ALA A 138 -8.43 -4.99 19.53
C ALA A 138 -9.77 -5.44 18.94
N GLN A 139 -9.97 -6.75 18.81
CA GLN A 139 -11.29 -7.32 18.52
C GLN A 139 -12.25 -6.91 19.65
N LEU A 140 -13.22 -6.04 19.36
CA LEU A 140 -14.32 -5.76 20.27
C LEU A 140 -15.55 -6.55 19.83
N ARG A 141 -15.87 -7.58 20.62
CA ARG A 141 -17.15 -8.29 20.60
C ARG A 141 -18.27 -7.29 20.86
N LEU A 142 -19.29 -7.29 20.01
CA LEU A 142 -20.58 -6.67 20.27
C LEU A 142 -21.28 -7.45 21.40
N GLY A 143 -21.18 -6.94 22.62
CA GLY A 143 -22.04 -7.33 23.74
C GLY A 143 -23.37 -6.60 23.63
N GLN A 144 -24.46 -7.36 23.55
CA GLN A 144 -25.82 -6.87 23.69
C GLN A 144 -25.97 -6.15 25.04
N VAL A 145 -26.53 -4.94 25.02
CA VAL A 145 -26.98 -4.26 26.24
C VAL A 145 -28.50 -4.21 26.20
N SER A 146 -29.13 -4.94 27.12
CA SER A 146 -30.57 -4.90 27.38
C SER A 146 -31.00 -3.51 27.88
N PRO A 147 -32.18 -3.01 27.48
CA PRO A 147 -32.71 -1.77 28.01
C PRO A 147 -33.29 -2.02 29.41
N SER A 148 -32.69 -1.42 30.44
CA SER A 148 -33.25 -1.38 31.79
C SER A 148 -33.72 0.04 32.14
N SER A 149 -35.03 0.16 32.32
CA SER A 149 -35.77 1.04 33.24
C SER A 149 -35.48 2.54 33.24
N ILE A 150 -36.39 3.28 32.59
CA ILE A 150 -36.70 4.68 32.90
C ILE A 150 -37.45 4.72 34.24
N ARG A 151 -36.90 5.39 35.26
CA ARG A 151 -37.66 5.88 36.41
C ARG A 151 -38.04 7.34 36.15
N ALA A 152 -39.33 7.64 36.31
CA ALA A 152 -39.84 9.00 36.38
C ALA A 152 -39.42 9.66 37.71
N PRO A 153 -39.18 10.98 37.75
CA PRO A 153 -39.11 11.71 39.02
C PRO A 153 -40.52 11.93 39.57
N GLU A 154 -40.68 11.67 40.86
CA GLU A 154 -41.88 11.98 41.64
C GLU A 154 -42.08 13.50 41.74
N GLY A 155 -43.32 13.91 41.54
CA GLY A 155 -43.92 15.20 41.87
C GLY A 155 -45.41 15.00 42.05
#